data_AF-A0AAD2DDR8-F1
#
_entry.id   AF-A0AAD2DDR8-F1
#
_cell.length_a   1.000
_cell.length_b   1.000
_cell.length_c   1.000
_cell.angle_alpha   90.00
_cell.angle_beta   90.00
_cell.angle_gamma   90.00
#
_symmetry.space_group_name_H-M   'P 1'
#
loop_
_entity.id
_entity.type
_entity.pdbx_description
1 polymer ?
#
loop_
_entity_poly.entity_id
_entity_poly.type
_entity_poly.pdbx_seq_one_letter_code
_entity_poly.pdbx_strand_id
1 'polypeptide(L)'
;MKLLNDAIKYCKDVINGNEITTDEVKQQCEKFVYDYEVRQYEGDFEFFLCEKKLKIINNLLKIINYATGFVAGKSVYDGIVGFQALILVAIFGWRYKDNKNKFRYRDVVLFIPRKNAKTFLIALIFILLMLTEQNYSEFYSICIDRDLAKEVRKAMAQIISASPALEKHFFVSESEIGIIRCTLTHSFYYPRTSKANKNNSIRPAAVCCDEVGAFTDNDNIQAMRKGQLSVLNPLMFKTTTAYAESDSIMLEELEYDRAVLDGTITNERIFCLLYYAKREEVWEDMAIYKANPLRVEENYEEIKSDRETAKIKTSEQEELLTKNFNIFLDTNEMDRYLDIKYWKKCEVDKVNFEGKEVIVGVDLSVTTDLTAVSIMYRQGDKIYCKSHGFLPEDSLAERRENINYRSYAKLGYCDIHKGMTINYGKVEEYIRNIEAEYKCKINYIVTDPMNAKEMMERLAADYDVIMLKQTFTNLSPATKEFRKGVYDGNVFYEKNELLDWNMKNAITVKGKADDEMLAKENKNKQRIDMVAVLIFAYTQLIIKEEKYDPMAALEKSNW
;
A
#
# COMPACT_ATOMS: atom_id res chain seq x y z
N MET A 1 -31.84 25.01 -3.47
CA MET A 1 -31.00 25.21 -2.24
C MET A 1 -29.55 25.14 -2.68
N LYS A 2 -28.71 26.18 -2.49
CA LYS A 2 -27.36 26.25 -3.12
C LYS A 2 -26.53 24.99 -2.89
N LEU A 3 -26.40 24.54 -1.63
CA LEU A 3 -25.58 23.38 -1.30
C LEU A 3 -25.95 22.11 -2.09
N LEU A 4 -27.25 21.81 -2.21
CA LEU A 4 -27.73 20.67 -3.00
C LEU A 4 -27.55 20.89 -4.51
N ASN A 5 -27.84 22.10 -4.99
CA ASN A 5 -27.68 22.43 -6.40
C ASN A 5 -26.21 22.28 -6.83
N ASP A 6 -25.27 22.74 -6.01
CA ASP A 6 -23.83 22.65 -6.28
C ASP A 6 -23.36 21.18 -6.29
N ALA A 7 -23.84 20.36 -5.36
CA ALA A 7 -23.53 18.93 -5.33
C ALA A 7 -24.06 18.19 -6.56
N ILE A 8 -25.33 18.41 -6.93
CA ILE A 8 -25.93 17.77 -8.11
C ILE A 8 -25.28 18.27 -9.40
N LYS A 9 -24.97 19.56 -9.49
CA LYS A 9 -24.25 20.13 -10.63
C LYS A 9 -22.87 19.47 -10.76
N TYR A 10 -22.11 19.38 -9.66
CA TYR A 10 -20.81 18.72 -9.65
C TYR A 10 -20.90 17.28 -10.15
N CYS A 11 -21.85 16.49 -9.64
CA CYS A 11 -22.03 15.11 -10.12
C CYS A 11 -22.35 15.06 -11.61
N LYS A 12 -23.24 15.92 -12.11
CA LYS A 12 -23.58 15.96 -13.54
C LYS A 12 -22.39 16.39 -14.41
N ASP A 13 -21.60 17.35 -13.96
CA ASP A 13 -20.38 17.78 -14.66
C ASP A 13 -19.35 16.65 -14.71
N VAL A 14 -19.19 15.87 -13.64
CA VAL A 14 -18.35 14.65 -13.63
C VAL A 14 -18.86 13.59 -14.60
N ILE A 15 -20.16 13.27 -14.55
CA ILE A 15 -20.78 12.22 -15.39
C ILE A 15 -20.63 12.55 -16.88
N ASN A 16 -20.84 13.82 -17.23
CA ASN A 16 -20.76 14.32 -18.60
C ASN A 16 -19.31 14.54 -19.09
N GLY A 17 -18.31 14.43 -18.20
CA GLY A 17 -16.90 14.66 -18.54
C GLY A 17 -16.50 16.14 -18.61
N ASN A 18 -17.32 17.06 -18.10
CA ASN A 18 -16.97 18.48 -17.94
C ASN A 18 -15.98 18.71 -16.79
N GLU A 19 -15.96 17.80 -15.82
CA GLU A 19 -15.07 17.83 -14.66
C GLU A 19 -14.06 16.67 -14.76
N ILE A 20 -12.76 17.00 -14.87
CA ILE A 20 -11.69 16.00 -14.98
C ILE A 20 -11.45 15.34 -13.62
N THR A 21 -11.65 14.03 -13.55
CA THR A 21 -11.49 13.26 -12.31
C THR A 21 -11.23 11.78 -12.59
N THR A 22 -11.17 10.96 -11.54
CA THR A 22 -10.97 9.52 -11.59
C THR A 22 -12.27 8.78 -11.89
N ASP A 23 -12.16 7.55 -12.38
CA ASP A 23 -13.32 6.72 -12.70
C ASP A 23 -14.14 6.41 -11.44
N GLU A 24 -13.48 6.22 -10.29
CA GLU A 24 -14.11 5.98 -9.00
C GLU A 24 -14.96 7.16 -8.51
N VAL A 25 -14.50 8.41 -8.71
CA VAL A 25 -15.30 9.59 -8.39
C VAL A 25 -16.50 9.69 -9.33
N LYS A 26 -16.34 9.34 -10.61
CA LYS A 26 -17.44 9.26 -11.56
C LYS A 26 -18.48 8.23 -11.13
N GLN A 27 -18.07 7.02 -10.77
CA GLN A 27 -18.95 5.97 -10.25
C GLN A 27 -19.71 6.43 -8.99
N GLN A 28 -19.03 7.11 -8.06
CA GLN A 28 -19.69 7.68 -6.88
C GLN A 28 -20.75 8.74 -7.25
N CYS A 29 -20.45 9.59 -8.23
CA CYS A 29 -21.38 10.62 -8.74
C CYS A 29 -22.58 10.00 -9.46
N GLU A 30 -22.37 8.99 -10.29
CA GLU A 30 -23.42 8.24 -10.97
C GLU A 30 -24.37 7.59 -9.96
N LYS A 31 -23.82 6.89 -8.96
CA LYS A 31 -24.59 6.32 -7.85
C LYS A 31 -25.38 7.39 -7.10
N PHE A 32 -24.74 8.50 -6.76
CA PHE A 32 -25.38 9.58 -6.01
C PHE A 32 -26.56 10.20 -6.78
N VAL A 33 -26.39 10.47 -8.07
CA VAL A 33 -27.45 11.03 -8.93
C VAL A 33 -28.55 10.00 -9.16
N TYR A 34 -28.22 8.74 -9.40
CA TYR A 34 -29.22 7.68 -9.56
C TYR A 34 -30.03 7.47 -8.29
N ASP A 35 -29.38 7.47 -7.13
CA ASP A 35 -30.07 7.38 -5.85
C ASP A 35 -31.04 8.57 -5.66
N TYR A 36 -30.59 9.78 -6.01
CA TYR A 36 -31.36 11.01 -5.85
C TYR A 36 -32.50 11.14 -6.87
N GLU A 37 -32.29 10.80 -8.12
CA GLU A 37 -33.31 11.00 -9.17
C GLU A 37 -34.27 9.80 -9.27
N VAL A 38 -33.84 8.60 -8.86
CA VAL A 38 -34.57 7.35 -9.07
C VAL A 38 -34.80 6.59 -7.75
N ARG A 39 -33.75 6.01 -7.14
CA ARG A 39 -33.94 5.00 -6.09
C ARG A 39 -34.64 5.52 -4.85
N GLN A 40 -34.47 6.79 -4.46
CA GLN A 40 -35.19 7.33 -3.30
C GLN A 40 -36.71 7.26 -3.42
N TYR A 41 -37.26 7.09 -4.62
CA TYR A 41 -38.69 6.93 -4.89
C TYR A 41 -39.12 5.46 -5.02
N GLU A 42 -38.18 4.52 -5.03
CA GLU A 42 -38.46 3.07 -5.06
C GLU A 42 -38.84 2.55 -3.66
N GLY A 43 -39.67 1.51 -3.61
CA GLY A 43 -40.22 0.99 -2.34
C GLY A 43 -39.22 0.19 -1.50
N ASP A 44 -38.29 -0.49 -2.16
CA ASP A 44 -37.26 -1.36 -1.57
C ASP A 44 -35.98 -0.62 -1.17
N PHE A 45 -35.76 0.59 -1.68
CA PHE A 45 -34.61 1.39 -1.27
C PHE A 45 -34.86 2.10 0.08
N GLU A 46 -34.01 1.83 1.07
CA GLU A 46 -34.22 2.27 2.47
C GLU A 46 -33.98 3.77 2.72
N PHE A 47 -33.40 4.49 1.75
CA PHE A 47 -32.87 5.84 1.97
C PHE A 47 -33.57 6.91 1.14
N PHE A 48 -33.56 8.14 1.64
CA PHE A 48 -34.02 9.31 0.91
C PHE A 48 -33.18 10.55 1.26
N LEU A 49 -33.19 11.55 0.38
CA LEU A 49 -32.51 12.81 0.63
C LEU A 49 -33.43 13.79 1.39
N CYS A 50 -33.08 14.12 2.62
CA CYS A 50 -33.88 15.01 3.46
C CYS A 50 -33.50 16.49 3.27
N GLU A 51 -34.15 17.17 2.31
CA GLU A 51 -33.92 18.60 2.06
C GLU A 51 -34.14 19.50 3.30
N LYS A 52 -35.07 19.14 4.19
CA LYS A 52 -35.32 19.88 5.44
C LYS A 52 -34.08 19.90 6.35
N LYS A 53 -33.35 18.77 6.45
CA LYS A 53 -32.11 18.67 7.23
C LYS A 53 -30.97 19.43 6.53
N LEU A 54 -30.87 19.31 5.21
CA LEU A 54 -29.88 20.07 4.43
C LEU A 54 -30.07 21.57 4.51
N LYS A 55 -31.31 22.07 4.59
CA LYS A 55 -31.58 23.51 4.73
C LYS A 55 -30.95 24.09 5.99
N ILE A 56 -30.89 23.30 7.08
CA ILE A 56 -30.20 23.70 8.32
C ILE A 56 -28.71 23.87 8.04
N ILE A 57 -28.07 22.87 7.43
CA ILE A 57 -26.64 22.92 7.08
C ILE A 57 -26.36 24.09 6.15
N ASN A 58 -27.13 24.24 5.08
CA ASN A 58 -27.02 25.35 4.13
C ASN A 58 -27.10 26.72 4.82
N ASN A 59 -27.89 26.87 5.88
CA ASN A 59 -27.96 28.11 6.66
C ASN A 59 -26.79 28.27 7.63
N LEU A 60 -26.31 27.18 8.25
CA LEU A 60 -25.11 27.21 9.07
C LEU A 60 -23.88 27.63 8.26
N LEU A 61 -23.73 27.15 7.02
CA LEU A 61 -22.62 27.54 6.15
C LEU A 61 -22.55 29.06 5.87
N LYS A 62 -23.67 29.79 5.98
CA LYS A 62 -23.71 31.25 5.78
C LYS A 62 -23.10 32.04 6.94
N ILE A 63 -23.08 31.45 8.12
CA ILE A 63 -22.60 32.08 9.36
C ILE A 63 -21.24 31.54 9.81
N ILE A 64 -20.72 30.54 9.10
CA ILE A 64 -19.37 30.00 9.27
C ILE A 64 -18.49 30.64 8.21
N ASN A 65 -17.34 31.16 8.62
CA ASN A 65 -16.39 31.81 7.72
C ASN A 65 -15.11 30.98 7.56
N TYR A 66 -14.43 31.15 6.43
CA TYR A 66 -13.07 30.67 6.26
C TYR A 66 -12.11 31.44 7.16
N ALA A 67 -11.25 30.70 7.87
CA ALA A 67 -10.28 31.32 8.77
C ALA A 67 -8.94 31.67 8.09
N THR A 68 -8.59 30.98 7.01
CA THR A 68 -7.30 31.09 6.32
C THR A 68 -7.46 30.92 4.80
N GLY A 69 -6.37 31.13 4.05
CA GLY A 69 -6.33 31.01 2.59
C GLY A 69 -6.84 32.26 1.84
N PHE A 70 -6.90 32.18 0.52
CA PHE A 70 -7.30 33.30 -0.37
C PHE A 70 -8.74 33.81 -0.15
N VAL A 71 -9.54 33.06 0.61
CA VAL A 71 -10.94 33.37 0.91
C VAL A 71 -11.20 33.68 2.40
N ALA A 72 -10.15 33.94 3.18
CA ALA A 72 -10.27 34.25 4.60
C ALA A 72 -11.30 35.36 4.88
N GLY A 73 -12.14 35.16 5.90
CA GLY A 73 -13.22 36.06 6.29
C GLY A 73 -14.51 35.94 5.46
N LYS A 74 -14.50 35.27 4.30
CA LYS A 74 -15.71 35.00 3.51
C LYS A 74 -16.51 33.84 4.10
N SER A 75 -17.82 33.85 3.85
CA SER A 75 -18.69 32.75 4.30
C SER A 75 -18.35 31.44 3.57
N VAL A 76 -18.44 30.31 4.27
CA VAL A 76 -18.24 28.99 3.66
C VAL A 76 -19.31 28.73 2.59
N TYR A 77 -20.51 29.26 2.78
CA TYR A 77 -21.59 29.18 1.79
C TYR A 77 -21.19 29.71 0.40
N ASP A 78 -20.43 30.80 0.35
CA ASP A 78 -20.02 31.43 -0.91
C ASP A 78 -18.81 30.74 -1.56
N GLY A 79 -17.89 30.20 -0.75
CA GLY A 79 -16.62 29.64 -1.23
C GLY A 79 -16.59 28.11 -1.39
N ILE A 80 -17.65 27.39 -1.02
CA ILE A 80 -17.64 25.92 -1.12
C ILE A 80 -17.60 25.44 -2.56
N VAL A 81 -16.69 24.50 -2.85
CA VAL A 81 -16.53 23.92 -4.19
C VAL A 81 -17.35 22.63 -4.37
N GLY A 82 -17.51 22.18 -5.61
CA GLY A 82 -18.44 21.09 -5.99
C GLY A 82 -18.26 19.78 -5.21
N PHE A 83 -17.04 19.24 -5.14
CA PHE A 83 -16.80 18.00 -4.40
C PHE A 83 -17.02 18.13 -2.89
N GLN A 84 -16.73 19.31 -2.30
CA GLN A 84 -17.00 19.59 -0.90
C GLN A 84 -18.51 19.66 -0.64
N ALA A 85 -19.26 20.29 -1.55
CA ALA A 85 -20.72 20.30 -1.50
C ALA A 85 -21.28 18.88 -1.57
N LEU A 86 -20.77 18.04 -2.48
CA LEU A 86 -21.17 16.64 -2.59
C LEU A 86 -20.97 15.88 -1.27
N ILE A 87 -19.81 15.99 -0.62
CA ILE A 87 -19.54 15.34 0.68
C ILE A 87 -20.51 15.83 1.76
N LEU A 88 -20.73 17.14 1.87
CA LEU A 88 -21.66 17.68 2.87
C LEU A 88 -23.11 17.21 2.62
N VAL A 89 -23.55 17.15 1.36
CA VAL A 89 -24.88 16.65 1.02
C VAL A 89 -24.97 15.14 1.26
N ALA A 90 -23.92 14.37 0.97
CA ALA A 90 -23.84 12.96 1.27
C ALA A 90 -24.10 12.69 2.76
N ILE A 91 -23.31 13.32 3.63
CA ILE A 91 -23.36 13.12 5.08
C ILE A 91 -24.67 13.66 5.66
N PHE A 92 -24.99 14.92 5.38
CA PHE A 92 -26.08 15.61 6.08
C PHE A 92 -27.43 15.54 5.36
N GLY A 93 -27.50 15.01 4.14
CA GLY A 93 -28.74 14.89 3.38
C GLY A 93 -29.37 13.52 3.43
N TRP A 94 -28.58 12.47 3.25
CA TRP A 94 -29.12 11.11 3.13
C TRP A 94 -29.53 10.53 4.48
N ARG A 95 -30.78 10.07 4.57
CA ARG A 95 -31.40 9.53 5.78
C ARG A 95 -32.13 8.23 5.49
N TYR A 96 -32.35 7.43 6.53
CA TYR A 96 -33.28 6.31 6.43
C TYR A 96 -34.73 6.80 6.32
N LYS A 97 -35.53 6.16 5.47
CA LYS A 97 -36.97 6.45 5.31
C LYS A 97 -37.76 6.17 6.59
N ASP A 98 -37.43 5.09 7.30
CA ASP A 98 -38.07 4.71 8.57
C ASP A 98 -37.66 5.63 9.73
N ASN A 99 -36.48 6.24 9.67
CA ASN A 99 -35.96 7.16 10.68
C ASN A 99 -35.15 8.30 10.07
N LYS A 100 -35.82 9.43 9.82
CA LYS A 100 -35.21 10.66 9.27
C LYS A 100 -34.08 11.28 10.11
N ASN A 101 -33.87 10.83 11.35
CA ASN A 101 -32.75 11.28 12.18
C ASN A 101 -31.51 10.38 12.04
N LYS A 102 -31.65 9.21 11.41
CA LYS A 102 -30.56 8.25 11.18
C LYS A 102 -29.91 8.49 9.81
N PHE A 103 -28.59 8.62 9.78
CA PHE A 103 -27.82 8.89 8.56
C PHE A 103 -27.64 7.60 7.75
N ARG A 104 -27.68 7.70 6.41
CA ARG A 104 -27.37 6.57 5.51
C ARG A 104 -25.93 6.10 5.72
N TYR A 105 -25.00 6.99 5.36
CA TYR A 105 -23.57 6.69 5.35
C TYR A 105 -23.03 6.57 6.78
N ARG A 106 -22.15 5.59 6.95
CA ARG A 106 -21.39 5.31 8.17
C ARG A 106 -19.91 5.56 7.91
N ASP A 107 -19.41 5.01 6.82
CA ASP A 107 -18.00 4.99 6.47
C ASP A 107 -17.80 5.97 5.32
N VAL A 108 -16.89 6.94 5.50
CA VAL A 108 -16.58 8.00 4.54
C VAL A 108 -15.10 7.97 4.23
N VAL A 109 -14.72 7.61 3.01
CA VAL A 109 -13.33 7.51 2.57
C VAL A 109 -12.96 8.68 1.68
N LEU A 110 -11.95 9.44 2.09
CA LEU A 110 -11.40 10.58 1.38
C LEU A 110 -9.93 10.29 1.05
N PHE A 111 -9.72 9.68 -0.12
CA PHE A 111 -8.39 9.48 -0.70
C PHE A 111 -8.09 10.69 -1.59
N ILE A 112 -7.51 11.74 -0.99
CA ILE A 112 -7.32 13.04 -1.65
C ILE A 112 -5.91 13.56 -1.35
N PRO A 113 -5.13 13.99 -2.35
CA PRO A 113 -3.78 14.51 -2.14
C PRO A 113 -3.75 15.77 -1.27
N ARG A 114 -2.55 16.13 -0.79
CA ARG A 114 -2.34 17.31 0.06
C ARG A 114 -2.78 18.60 -0.66
N LYS A 115 -2.99 19.65 0.13
CA LYS A 115 -3.45 20.98 -0.34
C LYS A 115 -4.85 21.04 -0.96
N ASN A 116 -5.63 19.95 -0.92
CA ASN A 116 -7.05 19.94 -1.34
C ASN A 116 -8.06 20.26 -0.20
N ALA A 117 -7.63 20.97 0.84
CA ALA A 117 -8.46 21.40 1.97
C ALA A 117 -9.22 20.28 2.72
N LYS A 118 -8.70 19.04 2.70
CA LYS A 118 -9.27 17.87 3.40
C LYS A 118 -9.46 18.12 4.91
N THR A 119 -8.42 18.61 5.58
CA THR A 119 -8.44 18.88 7.03
C THR A 119 -9.45 19.98 7.39
N PHE A 120 -9.56 21.02 6.56
CA PHE A 120 -10.60 22.04 6.71
C PHE A 120 -12.00 21.44 6.59
N LEU A 121 -12.22 20.58 5.60
CA LEU A 121 -13.53 19.96 5.39
C LEU A 121 -13.94 19.07 6.57
N ILE A 122 -13.02 18.27 7.11
CA ILE A 122 -13.29 17.47 8.32
C ILE A 122 -13.59 18.36 9.53
N ALA A 123 -12.81 19.42 9.75
CA ALA A 123 -13.06 20.38 10.82
C ALA A 123 -14.45 21.03 10.70
N LEU A 124 -14.84 21.43 9.48
CA LEU A 124 -16.17 21.97 9.19
C LEU A 124 -17.27 20.96 9.48
N ILE A 125 -17.13 19.71 9.01
CA ILE A 125 -18.09 18.63 9.27
C ILE A 125 -18.25 18.39 10.77
N PHE A 126 -17.16 18.35 11.53
CA PHE A 126 -17.21 18.16 12.98
C PHE A 126 -17.91 19.32 13.69
N ILE A 127 -17.66 20.56 13.31
CA ILE A 127 -18.39 21.72 13.85
C ILE A 127 -19.89 21.60 13.55
N LEU A 128 -20.26 21.25 12.31
CA LEU A 128 -21.66 21.06 11.92
C LEU A 128 -22.32 19.92 12.70
N LEU A 129 -21.64 18.80 12.91
CA LEU A 129 -22.13 17.68 13.73
C LEU A 129 -22.29 18.10 15.19
N MET A 130 -21.32 18.82 15.77
CA MET A 130 -21.41 19.33 17.14
C MET A 130 -22.62 20.24 17.37
N LEU A 131 -23.08 20.93 16.32
CA LEU A 131 -24.26 21.79 16.35
C LEU A 131 -25.59 21.06 16.06
N THR A 132 -25.56 19.89 15.43
CA THR A 132 -26.77 19.25 14.85
C THR A 132 -27.04 17.82 15.32
N GLU A 133 -26.04 17.13 15.88
CA GLU A 133 -26.20 15.80 16.47
C GLU A 133 -26.84 15.85 17.87
N GLN A 134 -27.09 14.66 18.43
CA GLN A 134 -27.66 14.51 19.76
C GLN A 134 -26.80 15.18 20.83
N ASN A 135 -27.44 15.63 21.91
CA ASN A 135 -26.70 16.18 23.04
C ASN A 135 -25.71 15.16 23.62
N TYR A 136 -24.59 15.67 24.13
CA TYR A 136 -23.50 14.88 24.72
C TYR A 136 -22.81 13.93 23.72
N SER A 137 -22.78 14.29 22.43
CA SER A 137 -22.04 13.53 21.42
C SER A 137 -20.53 13.74 21.55
N GLU A 138 -19.76 12.69 21.26
CA GLU A 138 -18.29 12.70 21.36
C GLU A 138 -17.65 12.62 19.97
N PHE A 139 -16.65 13.46 19.71
CA PHE A 139 -15.96 13.54 18.42
C PHE A 139 -14.46 13.40 18.61
N TYR A 140 -13.80 12.64 17.74
CA TYR A 140 -12.36 12.38 17.87
C TYR A 140 -11.64 12.42 16.52
N SER A 141 -10.37 12.81 16.55
CA SER A 141 -9.41 12.50 15.50
C SER A 141 -8.37 11.50 16.03
N ILE A 142 -7.85 10.66 15.15
CA ILE A 142 -6.80 9.69 15.44
C ILE A 142 -5.77 9.77 14.34
N CYS A 143 -4.52 9.95 14.76
CA CYS A 143 -3.35 9.89 13.90
C CYS A 143 -2.26 9.06 14.60
N ILE A 144 -1.29 8.60 13.82
CA ILE A 144 -0.07 7.97 14.34
C ILE A 144 0.79 9.00 15.07
N ASP A 145 0.91 10.19 14.49
CA ASP A 145 1.64 11.30 15.08
C ASP A 145 0.72 12.22 15.90
N ARG A 146 1.20 12.61 17.07
CA ARG A 146 0.53 13.58 17.94
C ARG A 146 0.43 14.96 17.30
N ASP A 147 1.42 15.36 16.51
CA ASP A 147 1.39 16.67 15.86
C ASP A 147 0.36 16.72 14.73
N LEU A 148 0.18 15.63 13.99
CA LEU A 148 -0.91 15.49 13.01
C LEU A 148 -2.29 15.55 13.67
N ALA A 149 -2.44 14.97 14.86
CA ALA A 149 -3.71 15.02 15.60
C ALA A 149 -4.14 16.45 15.97
N LYS A 150 -3.19 17.41 16.05
CA LYS A 150 -3.47 18.83 16.33
C LYS A 150 -4.07 19.56 15.14
N GLU A 151 -3.84 19.11 13.90
CA GLU A 151 -4.21 19.90 12.71
C GLU A 151 -5.73 20.03 12.54
N VAL A 152 -6.50 18.95 12.74
CA VAL A 152 -7.97 19.03 12.73
C VAL A 152 -8.48 19.95 13.84
N ARG A 153 -7.90 19.85 15.05
CA ARG A 153 -8.27 20.72 16.18
C ARG A 153 -8.00 22.19 15.84
N LYS A 154 -6.81 22.48 15.35
CA LYS A 154 -6.36 23.82 14.98
C LYS A 154 -7.29 24.42 13.93
N ALA A 155 -7.63 23.65 12.89
CA ALA A 155 -8.60 24.07 11.88
C ALA A 155 -9.97 24.37 12.50
N MET A 156 -10.47 23.52 13.42
CA MET A 156 -11.74 23.79 14.11
C MET A 156 -11.69 25.08 14.94
N ALA A 157 -10.63 25.27 15.74
CA ALA A 157 -10.45 26.47 16.56
C ALA A 157 -10.39 27.74 15.71
N GLN A 158 -9.67 27.68 14.58
CA GLN A 158 -9.58 28.77 13.61
C GLN A 158 -10.95 29.10 13.00
N ILE A 159 -11.70 28.09 12.53
CA ILE A 159 -13.05 28.30 11.97
C ILE A 159 -13.99 28.92 13.00
N ILE A 160 -13.97 28.44 14.25
CA ILE A 160 -14.81 28.98 15.34
C ILE A 160 -14.45 30.44 15.61
N SER A 161 -13.16 30.76 15.73
CA SER A 161 -12.70 32.13 15.98
C SER A 161 -13.00 33.09 14.83
N ALA A 162 -12.89 32.62 13.58
CA ALA A 162 -13.21 33.41 12.40
C ALA A 162 -14.73 33.60 12.18
N SER A 163 -15.57 32.91 12.95
CA SER A 163 -17.03 32.88 12.80
C SER A 163 -17.70 33.50 14.03
N PRO A 164 -17.98 34.81 14.04
CA PRO A 164 -18.53 35.50 15.22
C PRO A 164 -19.84 34.90 15.75
N ALA A 165 -20.66 34.32 14.88
CA ALA A 165 -21.90 33.66 15.26
C ALA A 165 -21.67 32.36 16.07
N LEU A 166 -20.52 31.71 15.90
CA LEU A 166 -20.18 30.46 16.57
C LEU A 166 -19.40 30.69 17.87
N GLU A 167 -18.55 31.71 17.93
CA GLU A 167 -17.58 31.93 19.01
C GLU A 167 -18.20 31.80 20.43
N LYS A 168 -19.34 32.45 20.67
CA LYS A 168 -20.06 32.39 21.97
C LYS A 168 -20.68 31.02 22.31
N HIS A 169 -20.77 30.11 21.34
CA HIS A 169 -21.37 28.79 21.49
C HIS A 169 -20.34 27.67 21.60
N PHE A 170 -19.05 28.01 21.61
CA PHE A 170 -17.97 27.05 21.76
C PHE A 170 -16.99 27.47 22.84
N PHE A 171 -16.63 26.53 23.69
CA PHE A 171 -15.47 26.62 24.55
C PHE A 171 -14.29 25.95 23.83
N VAL A 172 -13.25 26.72 23.53
CA VAL A 172 -12.01 26.23 22.92
C VAL A 172 -10.91 26.32 23.97
N SER A 173 -10.33 25.18 24.35
CA SER A 173 -9.21 25.17 25.30
C SER A 173 -7.96 25.77 24.65
N GLU A 174 -7.20 26.56 25.43
CA GLU A 174 -5.93 27.17 25.01
C GLU A 174 -4.87 26.13 24.61
N SER A 175 -4.94 24.92 25.17
CA SER A 175 -4.02 23.83 24.81
C SER A 175 -4.28 23.36 23.38
N GLU A 176 -3.22 23.21 22.58
CA GLU A 176 -3.26 22.67 21.20
C GLU A 176 -3.75 21.21 21.10
N ILE A 177 -3.97 20.54 22.24
CA ILE A 177 -4.47 19.16 22.32
C ILE A 177 -5.68 19.04 23.27
N GLY A 178 -6.26 20.16 23.70
CA GLY A 178 -7.27 20.19 24.76
C GLY A 178 -8.70 19.86 24.33
N ILE A 179 -9.64 20.43 25.08
CA ILE A 179 -11.07 20.61 24.77
C ILE A 179 -11.45 21.36 23.49
N ILE A 180 -12.41 20.91 22.66
CA ILE A 180 -13.39 21.85 22.08
C ILE A 180 -14.79 21.38 22.49
N ARG A 181 -15.61 22.25 23.09
CA ARG A 181 -16.95 21.89 23.56
C ARG A 181 -17.99 22.84 22.97
N CYS A 182 -19.05 22.29 22.38
CA CYS A 182 -20.22 23.07 22.00
C CYS A 182 -21.13 23.24 23.22
N THR A 183 -21.47 24.49 23.57
CA THR A 183 -22.30 24.78 24.74
C THR A 183 -23.79 24.52 24.51
N LEU A 184 -24.23 24.50 23.24
CA LEU A 184 -25.63 24.24 22.87
C LEU A 184 -26.02 22.77 23.04
N THR A 185 -25.15 21.84 22.64
CA THR A 185 -25.43 20.40 22.67
C THR A 185 -24.67 19.68 23.78
N HIS A 186 -23.77 20.37 24.50
CA HIS A 186 -22.82 19.77 25.44
C HIS A 186 -21.88 18.72 24.81
N SER A 187 -21.83 18.66 23.49
CA SER A 187 -20.94 17.77 22.74
C SER A 187 -19.50 18.27 22.77
N PHE A 188 -18.53 17.39 22.62
CA PHE A 188 -17.12 17.76 22.60
C PHE A 188 -16.31 17.05 21.52
N TYR A 189 -15.26 17.73 21.07
CA TYR A 189 -14.19 17.17 20.25
C TYR A 189 -12.90 17.06 21.06
N TYR A 190 -12.16 15.97 20.84
CA TYR A 190 -10.86 15.74 21.46
C TYR A 190 -9.89 15.03 20.49
N PRO A 191 -8.69 15.58 20.22
CA PRO A 191 -7.68 14.91 19.40
C PRO A 191 -7.00 13.78 20.19
N ARG A 192 -6.92 12.58 19.62
CA ARG A 192 -6.29 11.39 20.24
C ARG A 192 -5.10 10.90 19.42
N THR A 193 -4.14 10.27 20.11
CA THR A 193 -3.04 9.52 19.49
C THR A 193 -3.34 8.02 19.51
N SER A 194 -2.86 7.31 18.49
CA SER A 194 -3.00 5.85 18.35
C SER A 194 -2.38 5.03 19.50
N LYS A 195 -1.44 5.61 20.27
CA LYS A 195 -0.73 4.96 21.39
C LYS A 195 -1.42 5.10 22.75
N ALA A 196 -2.56 5.78 22.85
CA ALA A 196 -3.26 5.96 24.11
C ALA A 196 -4.00 4.67 24.51
N ASN A 197 -3.40 3.89 25.42
CA ASN A 197 -3.86 2.61 25.99
C ASN A 197 -5.19 2.65 26.80
N LYS A 198 -6.13 3.53 26.46
CA LYS A 198 -7.43 3.68 27.14
C LYS A 198 -8.57 3.97 26.14
N ASN A 199 -8.79 3.05 25.20
CA ASN A 199 -9.99 3.05 24.34
C ASN A 199 -11.17 2.29 24.95
N ASN A 200 -11.02 1.74 26.16
CA ASN A 200 -12.12 1.11 26.87
C ASN A 200 -13.04 2.21 27.45
N SER A 201 -14.24 2.35 26.87
CA SER A 201 -15.38 3.20 27.31
C SER A 201 -15.57 4.56 26.62
N ILE A 202 -15.23 4.71 25.33
CA ILE A 202 -15.64 5.88 24.54
C ILE A 202 -16.80 5.56 23.61
N ARG A 203 -17.70 6.54 23.39
CA ARG A 203 -18.91 6.38 22.57
C ARG A 203 -18.92 7.45 21.46
N PRO A 204 -18.02 7.33 20.47
CA PRO A 204 -17.86 8.36 19.45
C PRO A 204 -19.04 8.46 18.49
N ALA A 205 -19.59 9.66 18.33
CA ALA A 205 -20.55 9.96 17.26
C ALA A 205 -19.84 10.02 15.91
N ALA A 206 -18.69 10.69 15.83
CA ALA A 206 -17.83 10.64 14.66
C ALA A 206 -16.34 10.55 15.01
N VAL A 207 -15.59 9.80 14.20
CA VAL A 207 -14.14 9.67 14.32
C VAL A 207 -13.50 9.96 12.98
N CYS A 208 -12.42 10.73 12.96
CA CYS A 208 -11.56 10.90 11.81
C CYS A 208 -10.24 10.18 12.04
N CYS A 209 -10.03 9.08 11.31
CA CYS A 209 -8.73 8.48 11.13
C CYS A 209 -8.03 9.27 10.02
N ASP A 210 -7.10 10.15 10.40
CA ASP A 210 -6.33 10.96 9.46
C ASP A 210 -4.98 10.30 9.18
N GLU A 211 -4.52 10.47 7.94
CA GLU A 211 -3.34 9.82 7.37
C GLU A 211 -3.33 8.28 7.53
N VAL A 212 -4.47 7.64 7.22
CA VAL A 212 -4.63 6.16 7.28
C VAL A 212 -3.57 5.42 6.44
N GLY A 213 -3.05 6.06 5.40
CA GLY A 213 -1.97 5.55 4.56
C GLY A 213 -0.68 5.22 5.33
N ALA A 214 -0.45 5.80 6.51
CA ALA A 214 0.70 5.46 7.36
C ALA A 214 0.41 4.32 8.36
N PHE A 215 -0.83 3.82 8.45
CA PHE A 215 -1.22 2.78 9.40
C PHE A 215 -0.86 1.40 8.84
N THR A 216 -0.19 0.58 9.65
CA THR A 216 0.21 -0.80 9.30
C THR A 216 -0.65 -1.86 10.02
N ASP A 217 -1.52 -1.44 10.95
CA ASP A 217 -2.53 -2.27 11.61
C ASP A 217 -3.87 -1.55 11.71
N ASN A 218 -4.94 -2.34 11.89
CA ASN A 218 -6.32 -1.85 11.93
C ASN A 218 -6.87 -1.73 13.37
N ASP A 219 -6.06 -1.98 14.40
CA ASP A 219 -6.55 -2.21 15.77
C ASP A 219 -7.23 -0.95 16.33
N ASN A 220 -6.65 0.22 16.08
CA ASN A 220 -7.20 1.50 16.52
C ASN A 220 -8.53 1.84 15.84
N ILE A 221 -8.64 1.59 14.54
CA ILE A 221 -9.86 1.83 13.78
C ILE A 221 -10.96 0.86 14.26
N GLN A 222 -10.62 -0.41 14.51
CA GLN A 222 -11.56 -1.40 15.03
C GLN A 222 -12.00 -1.08 16.46
N ALA A 223 -11.11 -0.59 17.32
CA ALA A 223 -11.45 -0.15 18.67
C ALA A 223 -12.50 0.98 18.64
N MET A 224 -12.32 1.97 17.75
CA MET A 224 -13.28 3.05 17.57
C MET A 224 -14.62 2.53 17.02
N ARG A 225 -14.56 1.66 16.00
CA ARG A 225 -15.75 1.01 15.43
C ARG A 225 -16.56 0.26 16.49
N LYS A 226 -15.90 -0.38 17.45
CA LYS A 226 -16.54 -1.03 18.61
C LYS A 226 -17.12 -0.03 19.60
N GLY A 227 -16.44 1.09 19.86
CA GLY A 227 -16.98 2.18 20.69
C GLY A 227 -18.25 2.82 20.13
N GLN A 228 -18.44 2.76 18.81
CA GLN A 228 -19.65 3.25 18.13
C GLN A 228 -20.90 2.38 18.32
N LEU A 229 -20.81 1.26 19.03
CA LEU A 229 -21.99 0.45 19.33
C LEU A 229 -23.02 1.28 20.10
N SER A 230 -24.29 1.16 19.71
CA SER A 230 -25.41 1.95 20.25
C SER A 230 -25.36 3.46 20.00
N VAL A 231 -24.53 3.95 19.07
CA VAL A 231 -24.58 5.34 18.56
C VAL A 231 -25.60 5.42 17.41
N LEU A 232 -26.44 6.46 17.38
CA LEU A 232 -27.47 6.62 16.35
C LEU A 232 -26.87 6.86 14.96
N ASN A 233 -25.92 7.79 14.86
CA ASN A 233 -25.26 8.21 13.63
C ASN A 233 -23.74 7.99 13.72
N PRO A 234 -23.27 6.73 13.75
CA PRO A 234 -21.84 6.46 13.82
C PRO A 234 -21.19 6.83 12.49
N LEU A 235 -20.27 7.80 12.50
CA LEU A 235 -19.50 8.20 11.34
C LEU A 235 -18.01 7.88 11.52
N MET A 236 -17.40 7.29 10.51
CA MET A 236 -15.98 6.99 10.44
C MET A 236 -15.42 7.63 9.18
N PHE A 237 -14.56 8.62 9.35
CA PHE A 237 -13.81 9.24 8.26
C PHE A 237 -12.46 8.55 8.16
N LYS A 238 -12.16 7.97 7.01
CA LYS A 238 -10.81 7.50 6.66
C LYS A 238 -10.26 8.48 5.66
N THR A 239 -9.29 9.26 6.09
CA THR A 239 -8.76 10.33 5.27
C THR A 239 -7.27 10.11 5.12
N THR A 240 -6.77 10.24 3.90
CA THR A 240 -5.36 9.91 3.67
C THR A 240 -4.80 10.63 2.46
N THR A 241 -3.48 10.75 2.50
CA THR A 241 -2.61 11.00 1.36
C THR A 241 -1.73 9.76 1.22
N ALA A 242 -1.30 9.39 0.02
CA ALA A 242 -0.40 8.27 -0.17
C ALA A 242 0.93 8.51 0.55
N TYR A 243 1.58 7.39 0.85
CA TYR A 243 2.90 7.31 1.49
C TYR A 243 3.75 6.30 0.73
N ALA A 244 5.07 6.41 0.88
CA ALA A 244 6.00 5.33 0.57
C ALA A 244 5.93 4.32 1.73
N GLU A 245 4.88 3.51 1.76
CA GLU A 245 4.64 2.53 2.83
C GLU A 245 3.97 1.30 2.21
N SER A 246 4.77 0.26 1.97
CA SER A 246 4.34 -0.98 1.32
C SER A 246 3.36 -1.80 2.17
N ASP A 247 3.33 -1.57 3.50
CA ASP A 247 2.48 -2.29 4.44
C ASP A 247 1.22 -1.52 4.86
N SER A 248 0.90 -0.44 4.15
CA SER A 248 -0.27 0.38 4.43
C SER A 248 -1.57 -0.43 4.38
N ILE A 249 -2.37 -0.38 5.45
CA ILE A 249 -3.72 -0.97 5.48
C ILE A 249 -4.65 -0.31 4.45
N MET A 250 -4.29 0.88 3.96
CA MET A 250 -5.09 1.62 3.00
C MET A 250 -5.15 0.91 1.64
N LEU A 251 -4.16 0.09 1.27
CA LEU A 251 -4.19 -0.64 0.01
C LEU A 251 -5.37 -1.61 -0.05
N GLU A 252 -5.56 -2.41 1.00
CA GLU A 252 -6.71 -3.33 1.15
C GLU A 252 -8.03 -2.54 1.21
N GLU A 253 -8.05 -1.40 1.92
CA GLU A 253 -9.23 -0.54 1.98
C GLU A 253 -9.62 0.01 0.59
N LEU A 254 -8.65 0.45 -0.20
CA LEU A 254 -8.91 0.96 -1.56
C LEU A 254 -9.42 -0.13 -2.50
N GLU A 255 -8.93 -1.37 -2.36
CA GLU A 255 -9.47 -2.51 -3.12
C GLU A 255 -10.95 -2.76 -2.76
N TYR A 256 -11.28 -2.72 -1.47
CA TYR A 256 -12.66 -2.86 -1.02
C TYR A 256 -13.55 -1.70 -1.48
N ASP A 257 -13.09 -0.45 -1.36
CA ASP A 257 -13.81 0.74 -1.80
C ASP A 257 -14.09 0.71 -3.30
N ARG A 258 -13.10 0.30 -4.11
CA ARG A 258 -13.27 0.12 -5.57
C ARG A 258 -14.30 -0.95 -5.89
N ALA A 259 -14.26 -2.08 -5.21
CA ALA A 259 -15.25 -3.15 -5.37
C ALA A 259 -16.67 -2.71 -4.95
N VAL A 260 -16.79 -1.78 -3.99
CA VAL A 260 -18.07 -1.16 -3.64
C VAL A 260 -18.51 -0.17 -4.73
N LEU A 261 -17.59 0.63 -5.28
CA LEU A 261 -17.86 1.64 -6.31
C LEU A 261 -18.18 1.06 -7.69
N ASP A 262 -17.58 -0.06 -8.08
CA ASP A 262 -17.91 -0.77 -9.33
C ASP A 262 -19.14 -1.69 -9.20
N GLY A 263 -19.60 -1.96 -7.97
CA GLY A 263 -20.79 -2.76 -7.69
C GLY A 263 -20.54 -4.27 -7.49
N THR A 264 -19.29 -4.71 -7.50
CA THR A 264 -18.88 -6.08 -7.16
C THR A 264 -19.29 -6.46 -5.73
N ILE A 265 -19.19 -5.51 -4.80
CA ILE A 265 -19.60 -5.66 -3.40
C ILE A 265 -20.75 -4.70 -3.09
N THR A 266 -21.80 -5.20 -2.45
CA THR A 266 -22.91 -4.36 -1.99
C THR A 266 -22.62 -3.78 -0.61
N ASN A 267 -22.43 -2.46 -0.53
CA ASN A 267 -22.43 -1.72 0.74
C ASN A 267 -23.04 -0.32 0.57
N GLU A 268 -24.31 -0.17 0.96
CA GLU A 268 -25.09 1.08 0.80
C GLU A 268 -24.75 2.18 1.83
N ARG A 269 -23.84 1.89 2.76
CA ARG A 269 -23.47 2.79 3.87
C ARG A 269 -22.04 3.34 3.76
N ILE A 270 -21.40 3.15 2.62
CA ILE A 270 -20.08 3.71 2.29
C ILE A 270 -20.22 4.86 1.30
N PHE A 271 -19.42 5.91 1.52
CA PHE A 271 -19.26 7.01 0.58
C PHE A 271 -17.77 7.27 0.35
N CYS A 272 -17.33 7.23 -0.91
CA CYS A 272 -15.91 7.32 -1.24
C CYS A 272 -15.64 8.39 -2.29
N LEU A 273 -14.60 9.18 -2.08
CA LEU A 273 -14.04 10.03 -3.12
C LEU A 273 -12.55 9.75 -3.22
N LEU A 274 -12.17 9.15 -4.35
CA LEU A 274 -10.82 8.65 -4.61
C LEU A 274 -10.15 9.45 -5.71
N TYR A 275 -9.48 10.55 -5.36
CA TYR A 275 -8.71 11.35 -6.30
C TYR A 275 -7.24 10.95 -6.29
N TYR A 276 -6.73 10.63 -7.46
CA TYR A 276 -5.33 10.25 -7.70
C TYR A 276 -5.01 10.40 -9.20
N ALA A 277 -3.74 10.26 -9.55
CA ALA A 277 -3.31 10.03 -10.93
C ALA A 277 -2.61 8.69 -11.05
N LYS A 278 -2.64 8.08 -12.24
CA LYS A 278 -1.77 6.92 -12.50
C LYS A 278 -0.35 7.39 -12.68
N ARG A 279 0.62 6.54 -12.37
CA ARG A 279 2.04 6.92 -12.38
C ARG A 279 2.53 7.41 -13.73
N GLU A 280 2.07 6.77 -14.79
CA GLU A 280 2.37 7.13 -16.16
C GLU A 280 1.76 8.48 -16.58
N GLU A 281 0.64 8.89 -15.96
CA GLU A 281 -0.08 10.13 -16.28
C GLU A 281 0.55 11.37 -15.59
N VAL A 282 1.31 11.19 -14.51
CA VAL A 282 1.85 12.27 -13.64
C VAL A 282 2.57 13.37 -14.42
N TRP A 283 3.20 13.00 -15.53
CA TRP A 283 3.99 13.90 -16.37
C TRP A 283 3.14 14.80 -17.29
N GLU A 284 1.83 14.59 -17.31
CA GLU A 284 0.85 15.35 -18.10
C GLU A 284 0.05 16.32 -17.22
N ASP A 285 -0.33 17.48 -17.75
CA ASP A 285 -1.12 18.48 -17.01
C ASP A 285 -2.47 17.95 -16.55
N MET A 286 -3.09 17.06 -17.35
CA MET A 286 -4.38 16.44 -17.03
C MET A 286 -4.35 15.72 -15.68
N ALA A 287 -3.22 15.07 -15.32
CA ALA A 287 -3.08 14.38 -14.04
C ALA A 287 -3.22 15.32 -12.82
N ILE A 288 -2.78 16.58 -12.94
CA ILE A 288 -2.91 17.57 -11.87
C ILE A 288 -4.38 17.82 -11.60
N TYR A 289 -5.17 18.07 -12.66
CA TYR A 289 -6.61 18.25 -12.55
C TYR A 289 -7.32 16.96 -12.09
N LYS A 290 -6.91 15.78 -12.56
CA LYS A 290 -7.48 14.50 -12.15
C LYS A 290 -7.34 14.24 -10.65
N ALA A 291 -6.18 14.55 -10.08
CA ALA A 291 -5.86 14.26 -8.68
C ALA A 291 -6.29 15.37 -7.69
N ASN A 292 -6.41 16.63 -8.11
CA ASN A 292 -6.55 17.76 -7.18
C ASN A 292 -7.89 18.52 -7.34
N PRO A 293 -8.98 18.11 -6.69
CA PRO A 293 -10.32 18.65 -6.94
C PRO A 293 -10.62 20.06 -6.39
N LEU A 294 -9.67 20.72 -5.69
CA LEU A 294 -9.91 22.07 -5.14
C LEU A 294 -9.88 23.19 -6.20
N ARG A 295 -9.25 22.95 -7.36
CA ARG A 295 -9.23 23.88 -8.52
C ARG A 295 -8.65 25.26 -8.20
N VAL A 296 -7.54 25.29 -7.47
CA VAL A 296 -6.77 26.53 -7.18
C VAL A 296 -5.61 26.61 -8.15
N GLU A 297 -5.64 27.54 -9.10
CA GLU A 297 -4.68 27.62 -10.20
C GLU A 297 -3.26 27.90 -9.70
N GLU A 298 -3.11 28.73 -8.67
CA GLU A 298 -1.80 29.01 -8.05
C GLU A 298 -1.13 27.74 -7.52
N ASN A 299 -1.91 26.80 -6.95
CA ASN A 299 -1.38 25.51 -6.51
C ASN A 299 -0.97 24.64 -7.71
N TYR A 300 -1.67 24.75 -8.84
CA TYR A 300 -1.34 23.96 -10.04
C TYR A 300 -0.04 24.43 -10.68
N GLU A 301 0.22 25.73 -10.69
CA GLU A 301 1.51 26.27 -11.16
C GLU A 301 2.67 25.82 -10.26
N GLU A 302 2.48 25.77 -8.94
CA GLU A 302 3.48 25.21 -8.01
C GLU A 302 3.72 23.71 -8.28
N ILE A 303 2.66 22.92 -8.43
CA ILE A 303 2.78 21.48 -8.77
C ILE A 303 3.47 21.25 -10.11
N LYS A 304 3.20 22.09 -11.13
CA LYS A 304 3.90 22.03 -12.43
C LYS A 304 5.38 22.31 -12.26
N SER A 305 5.75 23.31 -11.46
CA SER A 305 7.15 23.65 -11.15
C SER A 305 7.87 22.52 -10.41
N ASP A 306 7.24 21.95 -9.37
CA ASP A 306 7.77 20.82 -8.62
C ASP A 306 7.98 19.59 -9.52
N ARG A 307 7.04 19.36 -10.44
CA ARG A 307 7.12 18.28 -11.43
C ARG A 307 8.32 18.44 -12.38
N GLU A 308 8.60 19.65 -12.88
CA GLU A 308 9.79 19.87 -13.72
C GLU A 308 11.09 19.64 -12.93
N THR A 309 11.11 19.97 -11.64
CA THR A 309 12.26 19.70 -10.77
C THR A 309 12.42 18.19 -10.53
N ALA A 310 11.33 17.47 -10.26
CA ALA A 310 11.31 16.04 -10.02
C ALA A 310 11.66 15.19 -11.26
N LYS A 311 11.50 15.72 -12.48
CA LYS A 311 12.03 15.09 -13.71
C LYS A 311 13.56 14.98 -13.70
N ILE A 312 14.23 15.93 -13.04
CA ILE A 312 15.69 16.00 -12.95
C ILE A 312 16.18 15.34 -11.65
N LYS A 313 15.49 15.58 -10.54
CA LYS A 313 15.87 15.09 -9.21
C LYS A 313 14.96 13.96 -8.75
N THR A 314 15.44 12.73 -8.88
CA THR A 314 14.72 11.53 -8.44
C THR A 314 14.34 11.57 -6.95
N SER A 315 15.14 12.22 -6.10
CA SER A 315 14.84 12.38 -4.67
C SER A 315 13.58 13.19 -4.38
N GLU A 316 13.13 14.03 -5.31
CA GLU A 316 11.90 14.84 -5.17
C GLU A 316 10.68 14.15 -5.79
N GLN A 317 10.86 13.02 -6.48
CA GLN A 317 9.74 12.26 -7.09
C GLN A 317 8.84 11.63 -6.04
N GLU A 318 9.40 11.16 -4.91
CA GLU A 318 8.62 10.54 -3.85
C GLU A 318 7.57 11.50 -3.29
N GLU A 319 8.00 12.72 -2.97
CA GLU A 319 7.13 13.77 -2.45
C GLU A 319 6.06 14.16 -3.47
N LEU A 320 6.45 14.37 -4.74
CA LEU A 320 5.52 14.69 -5.81
C LEU A 320 4.44 13.60 -5.99
N LEU A 321 4.88 12.36 -6.20
CA LEU A 321 3.99 11.23 -6.50
C LEU A 321 3.04 10.95 -5.34
N THR A 322 3.54 10.94 -4.11
CA THR A 322 2.73 10.63 -2.94
C THR A 322 1.84 11.82 -2.53
N LYS A 323 2.37 13.05 -2.48
CA LYS A 323 1.69 14.19 -1.86
C LYS A 323 0.82 14.98 -2.83
N ASN A 324 1.18 15.09 -4.11
CA ASN A 324 0.42 15.86 -5.11
C ASN A 324 -0.47 14.97 -6.00
N PHE A 325 -0.09 13.70 -6.20
CA PHE A 325 -0.82 12.76 -7.07
C PHE A 325 -1.43 11.56 -6.35
N ASN A 326 -1.17 11.42 -5.05
CA ASN A 326 -1.77 10.39 -4.20
C ASN A 326 -1.46 8.96 -4.70
N ILE A 327 -0.22 8.72 -5.14
CA ILE A 327 0.26 7.42 -5.60
C ILE A 327 1.01 6.75 -4.46
N PHE A 328 0.58 5.54 -4.06
CA PHE A 328 1.36 4.70 -3.15
C PHE A 328 2.63 4.24 -3.86
N LEU A 329 3.76 4.44 -3.20
CA LEU A 329 5.04 3.93 -3.65
C LEU A 329 5.41 2.74 -2.77
N ASP A 330 6.01 1.71 -3.38
CA ASP A 330 6.72 0.73 -2.58
C ASP A 330 7.88 1.48 -1.91
N THR A 331 8.03 1.31 -0.59
CA THR A 331 8.93 2.06 0.29
C THR A 331 10.33 2.21 -0.28
N ASN A 332 10.82 1.21 -1.02
CA ASN A 332 12.13 1.21 -1.66
C ASN A 332 12.09 0.76 -3.12
N GLU A 333 11.28 1.38 -3.99
CA GLU A 333 11.41 1.13 -5.44
C GLU A 333 12.84 1.41 -5.97
N MET A 334 13.60 2.27 -5.29
CA MET A 334 15.01 2.54 -5.59
C MET A 334 15.97 1.42 -5.13
N ASP A 335 15.62 0.62 -4.13
CA ASP A 335 16.49 -0.47 -3.63
C ASP A 335 16.12 -1.84 -4.19
N ARG A 336 15.18 -1.91 -5.15
CA ARG A 336 14.91 -3.16 -5.87
C ARG A 336 16.21 -3.72 -6.42
N TYR A 337 16.40 -5.02 -6.25
CA TYR A 337 17.63 -5.69 -6.67
C TYR A 337 17.87 -5.46 -8.17
N LEU A 338 16.83 -5.61 -9.00
CA LEU A 338 16.87 -5.27 -10.41
C LEU A 338 15.51 -4.79 -10.96
N ASP A 339 15.52 -4.16 -12.13
CA ASP A 339 14.29 -3.87 -12.87
C ASP A 339 13.74 -5.17 -13.51
N ILE A 340 12.55 -5.55 -13.06
CA ILE A 340 11.85 -6.78 -13.49
C ILE A 340 11.65 -6.85 -15.01
N LYS A 341 11.61 -5.71 -15.73
CA LYS A 341 11.49 -5.69 -17.19
C LYS A 341 12.71 -6.31 -17.88
N TYR A 342 13.90 -6.15 -17.30
CA TYR A 342 15.12 -6.77 -17.82
C TYR A 342 15.18 -8.25 -17.46
N TRP A 343 14.76 -8.60 -16.23
CA TRP A 343 14.60 -10.00 -15.83
C TRP A 343 13.67 -10.76 -16.77
N LYS A 344 12.46 -10.26 -17.03
CA LYS A 344 11.49 -10.93 -17.92
C LYS A 344 11.98 -11.11 -19.36
N LYS A 345 12.92 -10.29 -19.85
CA LYS A 345 13.55 -10.49 -21.18
C LYS A 345 14.48 -11.70 -21.22
N CYS A 346 14.94 -12.16 -20.06
CA CYS A 346 15.79 -13.34 -19.88
C CYS A 346 14.97 -14.65 -19.78
N GLU A 347 13.63 -14.58 -19.85
CA GLU A 347 12.77 -15.76 -19.75
C GLU A 347 12.91 -16.66 -20.98
N VAL A 348 13.02 -17.96 -20.75
CA VAL A 348 12.91 -19.00 -21.78
C VAL A 348 11.90 -20.06 -21.35
N ASP A 349 11.23 -20.69 -22.32
CA ASP A 349 10.22 -21.73 -22.01
C ASP A 349 10.83 -22.94 -21.30
N LYS A 350 12.07 -23.31 -21.68
CA LYS A 350 12.79 -24.44 -21.10
C LYS A 350 14.29 -24.25 -21.18
N VAL A 351 15.01 -24.61 -20.12
CA VAL A 351 16.47 -24.66 -20.10
C VAL A 351 16.95 -26.09 -20.38
N ASN A 352 17.95 -26.25 -21.25
CA ASN A 352 18.52 -27.55 -21.56
C ASN A 352 19.78 -27.84 -20.73
N PHE A 353 19.67 -28.78 -19.79
CA PHE A 353 20.76 -29.22 -18.92
C PHE A 353 21.49 -30.48 -19.43
N GLU A 354 21.04 -31.11 -20.54
CA GLU A 354 21.59 -32.37 -21.01
C GLU A 354 23.09 -32.24 -21.35
N GLY A 355 23.90 -33.11 -20.75
CA GLY A 355 25.35 -33.15 -20.90
C GLY A 355 26.08 -31.95 -20.27
N LYS A 356 25.43 -31.16 -19.41
CA LYS A 356 26.05 -30.02 -18.72
C LYS A 356 26.54 -30.41 -17.33
N GLU A 357 27.62 -29.76 -16.90
CA GLU A 357 28.01 -29.71 -15.50
C GLU A 357 27.26 -28.55 -14.84
N VAL A 358 26.52 -28.85 -13.77
CA VAL A 358 25.63 -27.91 -13.10
C VAL A 358 26.08 -27.66 -11.67
N ILE A 359 25.76 -26.47 -11.17
CA ILE A 359 25.85 -26.13 -9.75
C ILE A 359 24.43 -26.06 -9.20
N VAL A 360 24.25 -26.63 -8.02
CA VAL A 360 22.96 -26.64 -7.32
C VAL A 360 23.05 -25.72 -6.11
N GLY A 361 22.17 -24.73 -6.02
CA GLY A 361 22.00 -23.89 -4.84
C GLY A 361 20.85 -24.39 -3.99
N VAL A 362 21.01 -24.42 -2.66
CA VAL A 362 19.99 -24.92 -1.72
C VAL A 362 19.86 -23.97 -0.53
N ASP A 363 18.61 -23.68 -0.14
CA ASP A 363 18.26 -22.92 1.07
C ASP A 363 17.09 -23.62 1.76
N LEU A 364 17.26 -23.90 3.05
CA LEU A 364 16.37 -24.77 3.80
C LEU A 364 15.66 -24.00 4.90
N SER A 365 14.33 -24.09 4.88
CA SER A 365 13.45 -23.55 5.91
C SER A 365 12.86 -24.67 6.76
N VAL A 366 12.24 -24.31 7.89
CA VAL A 366 11.52 -25.27 8.75
C VAL A 366 10.02 -25.21 8.50
N THR A 367 9.41 -24.01 8.51
CA THR A 367 7.94 -23.84 8.46
C THR A 367 7.48 -22.84 7.39
N THR A 368 7.65 -21.53 7.62
CA THR A 368 6.95 -20.46 6.87
C THR A 368 7.76 -19.81 5.76
N ASP A 369 9.09 -19.91 5.78
CA ASP A 369 9.91 -19.51 4.62
C ASP A 369 9.83 -20.58 3.52
N LEU A 370 10.17 -20.24 2.27
CA LEU A 370 10.20 -21.20 1.17
C LEU A 370 11.53 -21.95 1.21
N THR A 371 11.50 -23.29 1.26
CA THR A 371 12.70 -24.07 0.96
C THR A 371 12.89 -24.07 -0.55
N ALA A 372 14.10 -23.82 -1.03
CA ALA A 372 14.35 -23.64 -2.46
C ALA A 372 15.57 -24.40 -2.95
N VAL A 373 15.49 -24.89 -4.19
CA VAL A 373 16.59 -25.51 -4.92
C VAL A 373 16.71 -24.86 -6.29
N SER A 374 17.92 -24.44 -6.66
CA SER A 374 18.22 -23.88 -7.98
C SER A 374 19.30 -24.69 -8.68
N ILE A 375 19.17 -24.85 -9.99
CA ILE A 375 20.13 -25.54 -10.86
C ILE A 375 20.65 -24.52 -11.87
N MET A 376 21.96 -24.44 -12.04
CA MET A 376 22.58 -23.44 -12.90
C MET A 376 23.82 -23.99 -13.62
N TYR A 377 24.04 -23.57 -14.87
CA TYR A 377 25.32 -23.78 -15.55
C TYR A 377 25.72 -22.56 -16.38
N ARG A 378 27.00 -22.52 -16.76
CA ARG A 378 27.58 -21.50 -17.64
C ARG A 378 27.98 -22.11 -18.98
N GLN A 379 27.70 -21.42 -20.08
CA GLN A 379 28.19 -21.74 -21.42
C GLN A 379 28.71 -20.48 -22.10
N GLY A 380 30.04 -20.34 -22.18
CA GLY A 380 30.67 -19.07 -22.54
C GLY A 380 30.33 -18.01 -21.50
N ASP A 381 29.81 -16.86 -21.91
CA ASP A 381 29.35 -15.81 -20.99
C ASP A 381 27.86 -15.92 -20.61
N LYS A 382 27.16 -16.93 -21.15
CA LYS A 382 25.74 -17.13 -20.90
C LYS A 382 25.52 -18.04 -19.70
N ILE A 383 24.54 -17.67 -18.88
CA ILE A 383 24.14 -18.36 -17.68
C ILE A 383 22.73 -18.90 -17.90
N TYR A 384 22.52 -20.17 -17.57
CA TYR A 384 21.22 -20.81 -17.71
C TYR A 384 20.80 -21.37 -16.37
N CYS A 385 19.59 -21.05 -15.91
CA CYS A 385 19.14 -21.45 -14.59
C CYS A 385 17.66 -21.84 -14.51
N LYS A 386 17.36 -22.62 -13.47
CA LYS A 386 16.01 -23.01 -13.06
C LYS A 386 15.95 -23.02 -11.53
N SER A 387 14.78 -22.74 -10.97
CA SER A 387 14.54 -22.80 -9.53
C SER A 387 13.24 -23.55 -9.23
N HIS A 388 13.18 -24.20 -8.07
CA HIS A 388 12.03 -24.95 -7.58
C HIS A 388 11.85 -24.75 -6.08
N GLY A 389 10.61 -24.64 -5.62
CA GLY A 389 10.28 -24.42 -4.20
C GLY A 389 9.69 -25.66 -3.50
N PHE A 390 9.75 -25.69 -2.17
CA PHE A 390 9.17 -26.75 -1.32
C PHE A 390 8.47 -26.14 -0.11
N LEU A 391 7.26 -26.64 0.19
CA LEU A 391 6.35 -26.07 1.18
C LEU A 391 5.58 -27.17 1.96
N PRO A 392 5.38 -27.01 3.28
CA PRO A 392 4.45 -27.84 4.04
C PRO A 392 3.00 -27.38 3.82
N GLU A 393 2.09 -28.30 3.53
CA GLU A 393 0.67 -28.02 3.28
C GLU A 393 0.00 -27.35 4.48
N ASP A 394 0.30 -27.82 5.70
CA ASP A 394 -0.38 -27.35 6.90
C ASP A 394 0.06 -25.93 7.29
N SER A 395 1.19 -25.44 6.74
CA SER A 395 1.67 -24.07 6.96
C SER A 395 0.93 -23.01 6.12
N LEU A 396 0.19 -23.42 5.08
CA LEU A 396 -0.40 -22.49 4.10
C LEU A 396 -1.42 -21.53 4.72
N ALA A 397 -2.10 -21.92 5.80
CA ALA A 397 -3.10 -21.08 6.46
C ALA A 397 -2.48 -19.97 7.34
N GLU A 398 -1.23 -20.15 7.80
CA GLU A 398 -0.53 -19.20 8.66
C GLU A 398 0.31 -18.19 7.86
N ARG A 399 0.51 -18.48 6.57
CA ARG A 399 1.22 -17.64 5.62
C ARG A 399 0.45 -16.35 5.33
N ARG A 400 1.18 -15.25 5.24
CA ARG A 400 0.64 -13.89 5.03
C ARG A 400 0.98 -13.35 3.63
N GLU A 401 1.71 -14.12 2.84
CA GLU A 401 1.96 -13.85 1.43
C GLU A 401 0.65 -13.90 0.63
N ASN A 402 0.35 -12.88 -0.18
CA ASN A 402 -0.82 -12.90 -1.07
C ASN A 402 -0.54 -13.72 -2.34
N ILE A 403 -0.26 -15.02 -2.17
CA ILE A 403 0.07 -15.95 -3.26
C ILE A 403 -0.71 -17.25 -3.16
N ASN A 404 -1.15 -17.74 -4.32
CA ASN A 404 -1.77 -19.05 -4.44
C ASN A 404 -0.72 -20.13 -4.75
N TYR A 405 -0.03 -20.61 -3.72
CA TYR A 405 0.96 -21.69 -3.84
C TYR A 405 0.36 -22.98 -4.43
N ARG A 406 -0.92 -23.27 -4.18
CA ARG A 406 -1.58 -24.46 -4.76
C ARG A 406 -1.69 -24.36 -6.28
N SER A 407 -1.86 -23.17 -6.84
CA SER A 407 -1.82 -22.95 -8.29
C SER A 407 -0.40 -23.12 -8.84
N TYR A 408 0.61 -22.59 -8.17
CA TYR A 408 2.01 -22.74 -8.60
C TYR A 408 2.52 -24.19 -8.50
N ALA A 409 2.03 -24.96 -7.54
CA ALA A 409 2.31 -26.39 -7.48
C ALA A 409 1.74 -27.15 -8.69
N LYS A 410 0.53 -26.79 -9.16
CA LYS A 410 -0.03 -27.37 -10.40
C LYS A 410 0.75 -27.00 -11.65
N LEU A 411 1.44 -25.86 -11.64
CA LEU A 411 2.34 -25.42 -12.71
C LEU A 411 3.76 -26.02 -12.59
N GLY A 412 4.04 -26.77 -11.52
CA GLY A 412 5.34 -27.39 -11.30
C GLY A 412 6.43 -26.45 -10.79
N TYR A 413 6.07 -25.28 -10.23
CA TYR A 413 7.05 -24.32 -9.69
C TYR A 413 7.47 -24.62 -8.25
N CYS A 414 6.65 -25.39 -7.53
CA CYS A 414 6.95 -25.84 -6.19
C CYS A 414 6.23 -27.15 -5.84
N ASP A 415 6.75 -27.87 -4.86
CA ASP A 415 6.09 -29.03 -4.27
C ASP A 415 5.46 -28.68 -2.92
N ILE A 416 4.21 -29.12 -2.75
CA ILE A 416 3.50 -29.06 -1.47
C ILE A 416 3.42 -30.47 -0.91
N HIS A 417 3.99 -30.69 0.28
CA HIS A 417 3.93 -31.98 0.96
C HIS A 417 3.15 -31.88 2.27
N LYS A 418 2.56 -33.01 2.68
CA LYS A 418 1.82 -33.11 3.95
C LYS A 418 2.71 -32.79 5.15
N GLY A 419 2.13 -32.16 6.17
CA GLY A 419 2.78 -31.83 7.45
C GLY A 419 2.97 -30.33 7.67
N MET A 420 3.39 -29.98 8.88
CA MET A 420 3.63 -28.58 9.32
C MET A 420 5.08 -28.10 9.06
N THR A 421 6.02 -29.03 8.91
CA THR A 421 7.45 -28.73 8.70
C THR A 421 7.96 -29.32 7.41
N ILE A 422 8.97 -28.70 6.78
CA ILE A 422 9.59 -29.17 5.55
C ILE A 422 10.07 -30.62 5.67
N ASN A 423 9.76 -31.43 4.66
CA ASN A 423 10.28 -32.79 4.54
C ASN A 423 11.62 -32.77 3.80
N TYR A 424 12.71 -32.70 4.56
CA TYR A 424 14.07 -32.70 3.99
C TYR A 424 14.39 -33.97 3.19
N GLY A 425 13.77 -35.11 3.48
CA GLY A 425 13.94 -36.32 2.68
C GLY A 425 13.45 -36.16 1.24
N LYS A 426 12.34 -35.43 1.03
CA LYS A 426 11.85 -35.11 -0.32
C LYS A 426 12.76 -34.12 -1.06
N VAL A 427 13.35 -33.17 -0.34
CA VAL A 427 14.31 -32.21 -0.91
C VAL A 427 15.58 -32.95 -1.34
N GLU A 428 16.09 -33.85 -0.49
CA GLU A 428 17.23 -34.71 -0.82
C GLU A 428 16.94 -35.61 -2.03
N GLU A 429 15.76 -36.24 -2.08
CA GLU A 429 15.31 -37.05 -3.22
C GLU A 429 15.28 -36.23 -4.51
N TYR A 430 14.73 -35.01 -4.47
CA TYR A 430 14.73 -34.11 -5.62
C TYR A 430 16.15 -33.82 -6.11
N ILE A 431 17.07 -33.46 -5.20
CA ILE A 431 18.48 -33.17 -5.54
C ILE A 431 19.15 -34.38 -6.19
N ARG A 432 19.00 -35.57 -5.61
CA ARG A 432 19.62 -36.80 -6.12
C ARG A 432 19.04 -37.23 -7.48
N ASN A 433 17.79 -36.87 -7.77
CA ASN A 433 17.16 -37.14 -9.05
C ASN A 433 17.56 -36.18 -10.17
N ILE A 434 18.21 -35.04 -9.87
CA ILE A 434 18.58 -34.02 -10.87
C ILE A 434 19.39 -34.62 -12.02
N GLU A 435 20.44 -35.39 -11.72
CA GLU A 435 21.32 -35.94 -12.76
C GLU A 435 20.59 -36.89 -13.71
N ALA A 436 19.68 -37.71 -13.17
CA ALA A 436 18.90 -38.66 -13.95
C ALA A 436 17.78 -37.97 -14.76
N GLU A 437 17.06 -37.04 -14.15
CA GLU A 437 15.93 -36.33 -14.78
C GLU A 437 16.39 -35.37 -15.88
N TYR A 438 17.44 -34.59 -15.59
CA TYR A 438 17.94 -33.55 -16.48
C TYR A 438 19.13 -33.99 -17.33
N LYS A 439 19.60 -35.24 -17.14
CA LYS A 439 20.76 -35.83 -17.85
C LYS A 439 22.00 -34.96 -17.77
N CYS A 440 22.25 -34.40 -16.59
CA CYS A 440 23.37 -33.52 -16.30
C CYS A 440 24.25 -34.14 -15.21
N LYS A 441 25.35 -33.47 -14.86
CA LYS A 441 26.22 -33.87 -13.75
C LYS A 441 26.31 -32.75 -12.73
N ILE A 442 26.05 -33.03 -11.45
CA ILE A 442 26.22 -32.05 -10.38
C ILE A 442 27.71 -31.93 -10.07
N ASN A 443 28.25 -30.71 -10.20
CA ASN A 443 29.63 -30.42 -9.82
C ASN A 443 29.71 -29.98 -8.36
N TYR A 444 28.89 -29.00 -7.96
CA TYR A 444 28.84 -28.50 -6.59
C TYR A 444 27.41 -28.34 -6.10
N ILE A 445 27.20 -28.60 -4.81
CA ILE A 445 26.00 -28.20 -4.07
C ILE A 445 26.40 -27.08 -3.12
N VAL A 446 25.81 -25.90 -3.27
CA VAL A 446 26.08 -24.72 -2.45
C VAL A 446 24.90 -24.47 -1.53
N THR A 447 25.16 -24.46 -0.24
CA THR A 447 24.13 -24.22 0.79
C THR A 447 24.70 -23.32 1.86
N ASP A 448 23.82 -22.67 2.63
CA ASP A 448 24.26 -22.03 3.85
C ASP A 448 24.42 -23.05 5.01
N PRO A 449 25.14 -22.70 6.10
CA PRO A 449 25.39 -23.63 7.21
C PRO A 449 24.17 -23.88 8.12
N MET A 450 23.04 -23.24 7.84
CA MET A 450 21.85 -23.21 8.68
C MET A 450 20.92 -24.38 8.31
N ASN A 451 20.34 -25.04 9.32
CA ASN A 451 19.37 -26.13 9.16
C ASN A 451 19.90 -27.40 8.45
N ALA A 452 19.23 -28.53 8.69
CA ALA A 452 19.45 -29.85 8.07
C ALA A 452 20.90 -30.34 7.83
N LYS A 453 21.82 -30.13 8.79
CA LYS A 453 23.21 -30.63 8.72
C LYS A 453 23.32 -32.10 8.31
N GLU A 454 22.43 -32.94 8.84
CA GLU A 454 22.39 -34.37 8.55
C GLU A 454 22.11 -34.68 7.06
N MET A 455 21.23 -33.91 6.41
CA MET A 455 20.97 -34.06 4.97
C MET A 455 22.20 -33.66 4.15
N MET A 456 22.87 -32.58 4.54
CA MET A 456 24.09 -32.11 3.86
C MET A 456 25.26 -33.07 4.05
N GLU A 457 25.40 -33.69 5.22
CA GLU A 457 26.39 -34.75 5.48
C GLU A 457 26.14 -35.98 4.59
N ARG A 458 24.88 -36.37 4.38
CA ARG A 458 24.54 -37.47 3.46
C ARG A 458 24.82 -37.10 2.00
N LEU A 459 24.48 -35.88 1.57
CA LEU A 459 24.78 -35.42 0.22
C LEU A 459 26.30 -35.30 -0.02
N ALA A 460 27.07 -34.90 1.00
CA ALA A 460 28.52 -34.79 0.94
C ALA A 460 29.24 -36.15 0.76
N ALA A 461 28.55 -37.28 0.96
CA ALA A 461 29.09 -38.60 0.65
C ALA A 461 29.18 -38.85 -0.87
N ASP A 462 28.34 -38.18 -1.67
CA ASP A 462 28.20 -38.42 -3.10
C ASP A 462 28.53 -37.18 -3.96
N TYR A 463 28.47 -35.98 -3.38
CA TYR A 463 28.64 -34.69 -4.07
C TYR A 463 29.58 -33.76 -3.31
N ASP A 464 30.22 -32.83 -4.03
CA ASP A 464 30.99 -31.75 -3.40
C ASP A 464 30.06 -30.67 -2.83
N VAL A 465 29.89 -30.67 -1.50
CA VAL A 465 29.03 -29.71 -0.77
C VAL A 465 29.86 -28.54 -0.25
N ILE A 466 29.48 -27.32 -0.65
CA ILE A 466 30.12 -26.06 -0.26
C ILE A 466 29.21 -25.31 0.71
N MET A 467 29.74 -25.09 1.92
CA MET A 467 29.07 -24.33 2.98
C MET A 467 29.36 -22.83 2.83
N LEU A 468 28.41 -22.09 2.28
CA LEU A 468 28.50 -20.67 2.01
C LEU A 468 27.93 -19.85 3.18
N LYS A 469 28.80 -19.23 3.98
CA LYS A 469 28.35 -18.31 5.04
C LYS A 469 27.76 -17.04 4.42
N GLN A 470 26.51 -16.72 4.78
CA GLN A 470 25.78 -15.54 4.30
C GLN A 470 26.34 -14.24 4.92
N THR A 471 27.39 -13.68 4.31
CA THR A 471 27.97 -12.39 4.68
C THR A 471 28.04 -11.48 3.46
N PHE A 472 28.04 -10.16 3.69
CA PHE A 472 28.26 -9.16 2.64
C PHE A 472 29.49 -9.50 1.79
N THR A 473 30.62 -9.82 2.43
CA THR A 473 31.87 -10.14 1.74
C THR A 473 31.75 -11.33 0.78
N ASN A 474 31.01 -12.37 1.15
CA ASN A 474 30.90 -13.58 0.35
C ASN A 474 29.85 -13.45 -0.78
N LEU A 475 28.76 -12.72 -0.54
CA LEU A 475 27.63 -12.66 -1.46
C LEU A 475 27.66 -11.43 -2.38
N SER A 476 28.30 -10.33 -1.98
CA SER A 476 28.33 -9.07 -2.73
C SER A 476 28.83 -9.24 -4.17
N PRO A 477 29.97 -9.93 -4.44
CA PRO A 477 30.44 -10.11 -5.81
C PRO A 477 29.43 -10.85 -6.71
N ALA A 478 28.86 -11.96 -6.22
CA ALA A 478 27.88 -12.75 -6.96
C ALA A 478 26.58 -11.98 -7.18
N THR A 479 26.10 -11.27 -6.16
CA THR A 479 24.90 -10.44 -6.22
C THR A 479 25.05 -9.35 -7.29
N LYS A 480 26.20 -8.65 -7.34
CA LYS A 480 26.44 -7.59 -8.32
C LYS A 480 26.64 -8.13 -9.74
N GLU A 481 27.44 -9.18 -9.91
CA GLU A 481 27.74 -9.76 -11.23
C GLU A 481 26.53 -10.47 -11.84
N PHE A 482 25.70 -11.16 -11.05
CA PHE A 482 24.46 -11.76 -11.57
C PHE A 482 23.51 -10.70 -12.11
N ARG A 483 23.30 -9.62 -11.35
CA ARG A 483 22.48 -8.47 -11.77
C ARG A 483 22.98 -7.86 -13.07
N LYS A 484 24.30 -7.66 -13.17
CA LYS A 484 24.93 -7.18 -14.40
C LYS A 484 24.66 -8.12 -15.57
N GLY A 485 24.82 -9.44 -15.35
CA GLY A 485 24.51 -10.46 -16.37
C GLY A 485 23.06 -10.40 -16.86
N VAL A 486 22.09 -10.11 -16.00
CA VAL A 486 20.69 -9.90 -16.39
C VAL A 486 20.55 -8.66 -17.28
N TYR A 487 21.16 -7.53 -16.89
CA TYR A 487 21.09 -6.29 -17.69
C TYR A 487 21.81 -6.40 -19.03
N ASP A 488 22.90 -7.16 -19.10
CA ASP A 488 23.65 -7.43 -20.33
C ASP A 488 22.96 -8.48 -21.22
N GLY A 489 21.85 -9.09 -20.77
CA GLY A 489 21.12 -10.12 -21.53
C GLY A 489 21.85 -11.46 -21.62
N ASN A 490 22.72 -11.75 -20.64
CA ASN A 490 23.53 -12.97 -20.57
C ASN A 490 22.93 -14.05 -19.67
N VAL A 491 21.88 -13.75 -18.92
CA VAL A 491 21.15 -14.73 -18.08
C VAL A 491 19.93 -15.24 -18.84
N PHE A 492 19.63 -16.53 -18.70
CA PHE A 492 18.47 -17.19 -19.26
C PHE A 492 17.85 -18.09 -18.19
N TYR A 493 16.60 -17.85 -17.81
CA TYR A 493 15.93 -18.65 -16.77
C TYR A 493 14.69 -19.34 -17.32
N GLU A 494 14.45 -20.58 -16.88
CA GLU A 494 13.23 -21.30 -17.21
C GLU A 494 12.01 -20.62 -16.59
N LYS A 495 10.98 -20.36 -17.40
CA LYS A 495 9.75 -19.68 -17.00
C LYS A 495 9.21 -20.22 -15.68
N ASN A 496 9.14 -19.34 -14.69
CA ASN A 496 8.65 -19.66 -13.35
C ASN A 496 8.10 -18.39 -12.68
N GLU A 497 6.76 -18.27 -12.61
CA GLU A 497 6.10 -17.07 -12.05
C GLU A 497 6.33 -16.92 -10.54
N LEU A 498 6.59 -18.03 -9.84
CA LEU A 498 6.96 -17.98 -8.43
C LEU A 498 8.38 -17.40 -8.28
N LEU A 499 9.32 -17.78 -9.14
CA LEU A 499 10.65 -17.17 -9.19
C LEU A 499 10.58 -15.68 -9.56
N ASP A 500 9.76 -15.31 -10.55
CA ASP A 500 9.54 -13.92 -10.94
C ASP A 500 9.06 -13.07 -9.76
N TRP A 501 8.13 -13.60 -8.97
CA TRP A 501 7.66 -12.94 -7.76
C TRP A 501 8.76 -12.81 -6.71
N ASN A 502 9.57 -13.86 -6.49
CA ASN A 502 10.71 -13.78 -5.60
C ASN A 502 11.72 -12.72 -6.06
N MET A 503 11.97 -12.62 -7.37
CA MET A 503 12.86 -11.62 -7.97
C MET A 503 12.31 -10.20 -7.81
N LYS A 504 11.01 -10.01 -8.01
CA LYS A 504 10.33 -8.72 -7.81
C LYS A 504 10.44 -8.22 -6.37
N ASN A 505 10.37 -9.14 -5.40
CA ASN A 505 10.47 -8.83 -3.97
C ASN A 505 11.90 -8.56 -3.48
N ALA A 506 12.91 -8.99 -4.24
CA ALA A 506 14.29 -8.88 -3.82
C ALA A 506 14.73 -7.41 -3.83
N ILE A 507 15.24 -6.95 -2.69
CA ILE A 507 15.90 -5.65 -2.54
C ILE A 507 17.37 -5.85 -2.15
N THR A 508 18.18 -4.81 -2.26
CA THR A 508 19.57 -4.83 -1.77
C THR A 508 19.75 -3.91 -0.58
N VAL A 509 20.37 -4.43 0.48
CA VAL A 509 20.91 -3.60 1.57
C VAL A 509 22.38 -3.32 1.33
N LYS A 510 22.86 -2.13 1.71
CA LYS A 510 24.27 -1.74 1.57
C LYS A 510 25.08 -1.98 2.84
N GLY A 511 26.28 -2.52 2.67
CA GLY A 511 27.30 -2.66 3.70
C GLY A 511 28.23 -1.45 3.79
N LYS A 512 29.26 -1.54 4.64
CA LYS A 512 30.19 -0.42 4.93
C LYS A 512 31.09 -0.01 3.76
N ALA A 513 31.29 -0.88 2.76
CA ALA A 513 32.19 -0.68 1.63
C ALA A 513 31.47 -0.71 0.27
N ASP A 514 30.21 -0.21 0.23
CA ASP A 514 29.30 -0.35 -0.92
C ASP A 514 29.01 -1.81 -1.30
N ASP A 515 29.27 -2.75 -0.38
CA ASP A 515 28.87 -4.15 -0.53
C ASP A 515 27.35 -4.26 -0.56
N GLU A 516 26.83 -5.23 -1.30
CA GLU A 516 25.39 -5.46 -1.41
C GLU A 516 25.03 -6.89 -0.99
N MET A 517 23.88 -7.05 -0.36
CA MET A 517 23.31 -8.34 -0.07
C MET A 517 21.81 -8.30 -0.29
N LEU A 518 21.25 -9.40 -0.77
CA LEU A 518 19.80 -9.51 -0.93
C LEU A 518 19.11 -9.44 0.43
N ALA A 519 17.98 -8.74 0.44
CA ALA A 519 17.07 -8.68 1.55
C ALA A 519 15.63 -8.70 1.03
N LYS A 520 14.71 -8.91 1.97
CA LYS A 520 13.26 -8.74 1.79
C LYS A 520 12.80 -7.66 2.74
N GLU A 521 11.89 -6.82 2.28
CA GLU A 521 11.36 -5.69 3.05
C GLU A 521 10.45 -6.19 4.16
N ASN A 522 9.42 -6.96 3.79
CA ASN A 522 8.50 -7.58 4.73
C ASN A 522 8.73 -9.10 4.80
N LYS A 523 9.40 -9.55 5.87
CA LYS A 523 9.68 -10.97 6.12
C LYS A 523 8.42 -11.85 6.23
N ASN A 524 7.24 -11.29 6.53
CA ASN A 524 6.00 -12.04 6.66
C ASN A 524 5.23 -12.16 5.34
N LYS A 525 5.30 -11.14 4.47
CA LYS A 525 4.49 -11.07 3.23
C LYS A 525 5.27 -11.37 1.94
N GLN A 526 6.60 -11.28 1.97
CA GLN A 526 7.47 -11.42 0.80
C GLN A 526 8.42 -12.62 0.95
N ARG A 527 8.79 -13.25 -0.17
CA ARG A 527 9.85 -14.27 -0.23
C ARG A 527 10.86 -13.92 -1.30
N ILE A 528 12.10 -14.31 -1.07
CA ILE A 528 13.24 -14.14 -1.99
C ILE A 528 14.08 -15.42 -2.08
N ASP A 529 13.63 -16.49 -1.44
CA ASP A 529 14.45 -17.66 -1.10
C ASP A 529 14.95 -18.36 -2.39
N MET A 530 14.12 -18.40 -3.44
CA MET A 530 14.52 -18.90 -4.77
C MET A 530 15.59 -18.04 -5.45
N VAL A 531 15.60 -16.73 -5.20
CA VAL A 531 16.64 -15.82 -5.73
C VAL A 531 17.92 -15.96 -4.90
N ALA A 532 17.80 -16.11 -3.58
CA ALA A 532 18.95 -16.33 -2.70
C ALA A 532 19.76 -17.57 -3.16
N VAL A 533 19.09 -18.69 -3.43
CA VAL A 533 19.78 -19.90 -3.91
C VAL A 533 20.34 -19.78 -5.33
N LEU A 534 19.78 -18.92 -6.19
CA LEU A 534 20.41 -18.58 -7.47
C LEU A 534 21.75 -17.87 -7.24
N ILE A 535 21.79 -16.92 -6.32
CA ILE A 535 23.03 -16.22 -5.97
C ILE A 535 24.03 -17.18 -5.29
N PHE A 536 23.56 -18.11 -4.45
CA PHE A 536 24.43 -19.14 -3.85
C PHE A 536 25.11 -19.97 -4.94
N ALA A 537 24.35 -20.52 -5.88
CA ALA A 537 24.90 -21.27 -7.01
C ALA A 537 25.86 -20.40 -7.85
N TYR A 538 25.49 -19.14 -8.10
CA TYR A 538 26.29 -18.22 -8.89
C TYR A 538 27.66 -17.89 -8.25
N THR A 539 27.79 -17.98 -6.92
CA THR A 539 29.10 -17.78 -6.26
C THR A 539 30.19 -18.69 -6.83
N GLN A 540 29.86 -19.92 -7.21
CA GLN A 540 30.83 -20.88 -7.74
C GLN A 540 31.12 -20.67 -9.23
N LEU A 541 30.27 -19.93 -9.96
CA LEU A 541 30.52 -19.60 -11.37
C LEU A 541 31.45 -18.39 -11.57
N ILE A 542 31.61 -17.56 -10.54
CA ILE A 542 32.46 -16.37 -10.58
C ILE A 542 33.84 -16.58 -9.94
N ILE A 543 34.03 -17.66 -9.19
CA ILE A 543 35.36 -18.06 -8.72
C ILE A 543 36.16 -18.45 -9.96
N LYS A 544 37.11 -17.59 -10.35
CA LYS A 544 38.06 -17.93 -11.40
C LYS A 544 38.87 -19.12 -10.90
N GLU A 545 38.81 -20.24 -11.61
CA GLU A 545 39.85 -21.26 -11.49
C GLU A 545 41.18 -20.57 -11.83
N GLU A 546 41.97 -20.20 -10.83
CA GLU A 546 43.40 -20.14 -11.02
C GLU A 546 43.82 -21.58 -11.29
N LYS A 547 43.86 -21.97 -12.57
CA LYS A 547 44.57 -23.17 -12.98
C LYS A 547 46.02 -23.00 -12.55
N TYR A 548 46.33 -23.49 -11.37
CA TYR A 548 47.70 -23.71 -10.95
C TYR A 548 48.29 -24.71 -11.92
N ASP A 549 49.11 -24.22 -12.85
CA ASP A 549 49.90 -25.05 -13.73
C ASP A 549 51.23 -25.36 -13.01
N PRO A 550 51.37 -26.54 -12.39
CA PRO A 550 52.60 -26.91 -11.71
C PRO A 550 53.80 -26.89 -12.66
N MET A 551 53.62 -27.11 -13.97
CA MET A 551 54.70 -27.05 -14.95
C MET A 551 55.15 -25.62 -15.19
N ALA A 552 54.22 -24.67 -15.34
CA ALA A 552 54.55 -23.25 -15.46
C ALA A 552 55.16 -22.65 -14.17
N ALA A 553 54.79 -23.18 -13.00
CA ALA A 553 55.40 -22.80 -11.72
C ALA A 553 56.82 -23.37 -11.55
N LEU A 554 57.08 -24.58 -12.05
CA LEU A 554 58.40 -25.21 -12.10
C LEU A 554 59.34 -24.49 -13.08
N GLU A 555 58.86 -24.08 -14.27
CA GLU A 555 59.67 -23.32 -15.23
C GLU A 555 60.04 -21.91 -14.76
N LYS A 556 59.21 -21.30 -13.89
CA LYS A 556 59.49 -19.99 -13.27
C LYS A 556 60.37 -20.06 -12.03
N SER A 557 60.57 -21.25 -11.49
CA SER A 557 61.51 -21.45 -10.39
C SER A 557 62.90 -21.55 -11.02
N ASN A 558 63.80 -20.62 -10.69
CA ASN A 558 65.21 -20.70 -11.10
C ASN A 558 65.92 -21.66 -10.14
N TRP A 559 66.41 -22.79 -10.64
CA TRP A 559 67.12 -23.82 -9.85
C TRP A 559 68.61 -23.51 -9.77
#